data_AF-A0A1W9H3T5-F1
#
_entry.id   AF-A0A1W9H3T5-F1
#
_cell.length_a   1.000
_cell.length_b   1.000
_cell.length_c   1.000
_cell.angle_alpha   90.00
_cell.angle_beta   90.00
_cell.angle_gamma   90.00
#
_symmetry.space_group_name_H-M   'P 1'
#
loop_
_entity.id
_entity.type
_entity.pdbx_description
1 polymer ?
#
loop_
_entity_poly.entity_id
_entity_poly.type
_entity_poly.pdbx_seq_one_letter_code
_entity_poly.pdbx_strand_id
1 'polypeptide(L)'
;MSIVFQPWLLKSWFDLDLKNMVNAIIDAAYVPRLTDPVVVDALRSATFQPDLLESALKILSIPQSDSGQEANKMANLLLETQSISETASRYGISVRQLERRFARNFGLSPKEWLRIKRFEGSLIKLSHDIASLANVAAEAGYADQSHMTRDYRRATGFTPRQTKEGMNKETPGYWAFKPAKVMA
;
A
#
# COMPACT_ATOMS: atom_id res chain seq x y z
N MET A 1 7.43 0.85 15.32
CA MET A 1 7.69 1.63 14.09
C MET A 1 7.63 0.67 12.92
N SER A 2 6.93 1.01 11.85
CA SER A 2 6.81 0.18 10.64
C SER A 2 7.42 0.92 9.46
N ILE A 3 8.24 0.23 8.67
CA ILE A 3 8.75 0.73 7.39
C ILE A 3 7.84 0.16 6.30
N VAL A 4 7.22 1.03 5.50
CA VAL A 4 6.32 0.63 4.42
C VAL A 4 7.03 0.82 3.09
N PHE A 5 7.32 -0.27 2.40
CA PHE A 5 7.87 -0.22 1.05
C PHE A 5 6.76 -0.11 0.01
N GLN A 6 7.00 0.66 -1.06
CA GLN A 6 6.12 0.64 -2.22
C GLN A 6 6.19 -0.74 -2.90
N PRO A 7 5.07 -1.31 -3.38
CA PRO A 7 5.06 -2.68 -3.91
C PRO A 7 6.07 -2.93 -5.03
N TRP A 8 6.30 -1.94 -5.91
CA TRP A 8 7.26 -2.08 -7.01
C TRP A 8 8.71 -2.25 -6.55
N LEU A 9 9.05 -1.70 -5.38
CA LEU A 9 10.38 -1.80 -4.79
C LEU A 9 10.70 -3.24 -4.38
N LEU A 10 9.68 -4.02 -3.99
CA LEU A 10 9.83 -5.44 -3.66
C LEU A 10 10.31 -6.26 -4.86
N LYS A 11 9.85 -5.91 -6.06
CA LYS A 11 10.33 -6.55 -7.28
C LYS A 11 11.70 -6.03 -7.69
N SER A 12 11.86 -4.71 -7.82
CA SER A 12 13.09 -4.14 -8.38
C SER A 12 14.29 -4.31 -7.47
N TRP A 13 14.07 -4.38 -6.16
CA TRP A 13 15.15 -4.38 -5.18
C TRP A 13 15.36 -5.72 -4.49
N PHE A 14 14.28 -6.46 -4.18
CA PHE A 14 14.38 -7.79 -3.56
C PHE A 14 14.28 -8.95 -4.56
N ASP A 15 14.08 -8.66 -5.85
CA ASP A 15 13.88 -9.66 -6.93
C ASP A 15 12.73 -10.64 -6.65
N LEU A 16 11.69 -10.16 -5.97
CA LEU A 16 10.57 -11.00 -5.57
C LEU A 16 9.47 -11.01 -6.65
N ASP A 17 8.94 -12.20 -6.96
CA ASP A 17 7.77 -12.32 -7.84
C ASP A 17 6.48 -12.03 -7.09
N LEU A 18 6.06 -10.76 -7.16
CA LEU A 18 4.89 -10.24 -6.46
C LEU A 18 3.59 -10.97 -6.79
N LYS A 19 3.49 -11.66 -7.93
CA LYS A 19 2.27 -12.39 -8.31
C LYS A 19 1.92 -13.49 -7.32
N ASN A 20 2.91 -14.14 -6.74
CA ASN A 20 2.72 -15.25 -5.80
C ASN A 20 2.73 -14.80 -4.33
N MET A 21 2.92 -13.51 -4.08
CA MET A 21 3.07 -12.95 -2.73
C MET A 21 1.80 -12.28 -2.21
N VAL A 22 0.77 -12.20 -3.04
CA VAL A 22 -0.52 -11.62 -2.64
C VAL A 22 -1.13 -12.50 -1.54
N ASN A 23 -1.40 -11.91 -0.37
CA ASN A 23 -1.85 -12.60 0.84
C ASN A 23 -0.88 -13.66 1.39
N ALA A 24 0.41 -13.57 1.07
CA ALA A 24 1.44 -14.43 1.64
C ALA A 24 2.16 -13.71 2.80
N ILE A 25 2.44 -14.43 3.88
CA ILE A 25 3.43 -14.03 4.87
C ILE A 25 4.73 -14.72 4.49
N ILE A 26 5.79 -13.94 4.28
CA ILE A 26 7.11 -14.46 3.95
C ILE A 26 8.02 -14.17 5.13
N ASP A 27 8.64 -15.22 5.66
CA ASP A 27 9.70 -15.05 6.64
C ASP A 27 10.84 -14.28 5.99
N ALA A 28 11.34 -13.25 6.69
CA ALA A 28 12.45 -12.43 6.20
C ALA A 28 13.69 -13.27 5.88
N ALA A 29 13.84 -14.45 6.49
CA ALA A 29 14.89 -15.43 6.19
C ALA A 29 14.87 -15.94 4.73
N TYR A 30 13.73 -15.85 4.04
CA TYR A 30 13.61 -16.25 2.63
C TYR A 30 13.81 -15.10 1.65
N VAL A 31 14.13 -13.90 2.14
CA VAL A 31 14.45 -12.74 1.30
C VAL A 31 15.97 -12.55 1.33
N PRO A 32 16.72 -12.96 0.30
CA PRO A 32 18.19 -13.06 0.36
C PRO A 32 18.91 -11.78 0.77
N ARG A 33 18.35 -10.61 0.43
CA ARG A 33 18.90 -9.31 0.81
C ARG A 33 18.56 -8.87 2.25
N LEU A 34 17.57 -9.48 2.88
CA LEU A 34 17.26 -9.27 4.30
C LEU A 34 18.00 -10.23 5.22
N THR A 35 18.64 -11.27 4.68
CA THR A 35 19.50 -12.19 5.45
C THR A 35 20.97 -11.77 5.51
N ASP A 36 21.37 -10.73 4.77
CA ASP A 36 22.73 -10.20 4.85
C ASP A 36 23.01 -9.75 6.29
N PRO A 37 24.03 -10.31 6.97
CA PRO A 37 24.33 -9.97 8.36
C PRO A 37 24.53 -8.47 8.58
N VAL A 38 25.09 -7.76 7.59
CA VAL A 38 25.28 -6.30 7.66
C VAL A 38 23.93 -5.58 7.67
N VAL A 39 22.98 -6.03 6.85
CA VAL A 39 21.62 -5.47 6.81
C VAL A 39 20.87 -5.80 8.09
N VAL A 40 20.97 -7.04 8.59
CA VAL A 40 20.33 -7.47 9.84
C VAL A 40 20.86 -6.69 11.03
N ASP A 41 22.18 -6.53 11.15
CA ASP A 41 22.81 -5.78 12.23
C ASP A 41 22.52 -4.28 12.14
N ALA A 42 22.48 -3.73 10.93
CA ALA A 42 22.04 -2.36 10.70
C ALA A 42 20.57 -2.16 11.11
N LEU A 43 19.66 -3.08 10.75
CA LEU A 43 18.26 -3.02 11.16
C LEU A 43 18.09 -3.16 12.68
N ARG A 44 18.88 -4.01 13.31
CA ARG A 44 18.84 -4.25 14.78
C ARG A 44 19.37 -3.06 15.57
N SER A 45 20.37 -2.36 15.04
CA SER A 45 21.01 -1.20 15.65
C SER A 45 20.43 0.14 15.21
N ALA A 46 19.57 0.15 14.19
CA ALA A 46 18.96 1.36 13.66
C ALA A 46 18.08 2.05 14.71
N THR A 47 18.53 3.20 15.19
CA THR A 47 17.70 4.22 15.80
C THR A 47 17.10 5.09 14.70
N PHE A 48 15.78 5.30 14.76
CA PHE A 48 15.12 6.13 13.75
C PHE A 48 15.57 7.58 13.88
N GLN A 49 16.33 8.04 12.90
CA GLN A 49 16.68 9.43 12.69
C GLN A 49 16.15 9.84 11.31
N PRO A 50 15.24 10.82 11.21
CA PRO A 50 14.66 11.25 9.94
C PRO A 50 15.70 11.56 8.85
N ASP A 51 16.80 12.20 9.23
CA ASP A 51 17.89 12.58 8.30
C ASP A 51 18.68 11.36 7.78
N LEU A 52 18.65 10.27 8.53
CA LEU A 52 19.29 9.01 8.17
C LEU A 52 18.48 8.25 7.12
N LEU A 53 17.16 8.46 7.03
CA LEU A 53 16.32 7.82 6.01
C LEU A 53 16.67 8.35 4.62
N GLU A 54 16.81 9.66 4.45
CA GLU A 54 17.23 10.24 3.16
C GLU A 54 18.65 9.78 2.76
N SER A 55 19.55 9.74 3.74
CA SER A 55 20.92 9.27 3.54
C SER A 55 20.95 7.77 3.19
N ALA A 56 20.16 6.96 3.88
CA ALA A 56 20.00 5.53 3.58
C ALA A 56 19.41 5.32 2.19
N LEU A 57 18.36 6.05 1.79
CA LEU A 57 17.77 5.94 0.45
C LEU A 57 18.78 6.28 -0.66
N LYS A 58 19.69 7.24 -0.43
CA LYS A 58 20.84 7.52 -1.31
C LYS A 58 21.87 6.40 -1.32
N ILE A 59 22.26 5.88 -0.16
CA ILE A 59 23.28 4.82 0.00
C ILE A 59 22.80 3.49 -0.61
N LEU A 60 21.54 3.15 -0.39
CA LEU A 60 20.90 1.94 -0.86
C LEU A 60 20.84 1.85 -2.39
N SER A 61 21.25 2.93 -3.09
CA SER A 61 21.34 2.98 -4.55
C SER A 61 20.08 2.45 -5.20
N ILE A 62 18.90 2.78 -4.62
CA ILE A 62 17.62 2.36 -5.16
C ILE A 62 17.63 2.82 -6.62
N PRO A 63 17.66 1.89 -7.58
CA PRO A 63 17.81 2.29 -8.96
C PRO A 63 16.62 3.19 -9.28
N GLN A 64 16.90 4.43 -9.69
CA GLN A 64 15.96 5.25 -10.45
C GLN A 64 15.77 4.59 -11.82
N SER A 65 15.30 3.34 -11.81
CA SER A 65 15.09 2.54 -13.01
C SER A 65 13.89 3.11 -13.75
N ASP A 66 13.95 3.09 -15.08
CA ASP A 66 12.81 3.45 -15.93
C ASP A 66 11.53 2.71 -15.51
N SER A 67 11.66 1.47 -15.03
CA SER A 67 10.55 0.66 -14.52
C SER A 67 9.92 1.24 -13.24
N GLY A 68 10.72 1.79 -12.32
CA GLY A 68 10.22 2.43 -11.10
C GLY A 68 9.51 3.76 -11.40
N GLN A 69 10.05 4.56 -12.32
CA GLN A 69 9.41 5.79 -12.80
C GLN A 69 8.09 5.49 -13.54
N GLU A 70 8.08 4.48 -14.41
CA GLU A 70 6.87 4.02 -15.11
C GLU A 70 5.78 3.58 -14.12
N ALA A 71 6.15 2.78 -13.12
CA ALA A 71 5.24 2.30 -12.09
C ALA A 71 4.62 3.47 -11.29
N ASN A 72 5.45 4.40 -10.80
CA ASN A 72 4.98 5.57 -10.06
C ASN A 72 4.05 6.44 -10.90
N LYS A 73 4.40 6.70 -12.18
CA LYS A 73 3.56 7.46 -13.09
C LYS A 73 2.19 6.79 -13.31
N MET A 74 2.18 5.48 -13.55
CA MET A 74 0.93 4.72 -13.72
C MET A 74 0.07 4.75 -12.45
N ALA A 75 0.68 4.58 -11.26
CA ALA A 75 -0.03 4.60 -9.99
C ALA A 75 -0.64 5.98 -9.68
N ASN A 76 0.13 7.05 -9.89
CA ASN A 76 -0.35 8.42 -9.66
C ASN A 76 -1.52 8.77 -10.59
N LEU A 77 -1.39 8.47 -11.89
CA LEU A 77 -2.46 8.71 -12.86
C LEU A 77 -3.73 7.89 -12.53
N LEU A 78 -3.56 6.68 -12.02
CA LEU A 78 -4.68 5.84 -11.58
C LEU A 78 -5.37 6.41 -10.34
N LEU A 79 -4.64 6.98 -9.38
CA LEU A 79 -5.21 7.67 -8.22
C LEU A 79 -5.94 8.95 -8.61
N GLU A 80 -5.41 9.70 -9.58
CA GLU A 80 -6.02 10.94 -10.07
C GLU A 80 -7.35 10.67 -10.79
N THR A 81 -7.37 9.68 -11.68
CA THR A 81 -8.57 9.40 -12.51
C THR A 81 -9.59 8.51 -11.81
N GLN A 82 -9.16 7.70 -10.83
CA GLN A 82 -9.97 6.63 -10.21
C GLN A 82 -10.64 5.69 -11.26
N SER A 83 -10.09 5.65 -12.48
CA SER A 83 -10.71 5.00 -13.63
C SER A 83 -9.65 4.33 -14.50
N ILE A 84 -9.77 3.01 -14.67
CA ILE A 84 -8.81 2.20 -15.43
C ILE A 84 -8.85 2.57 -16.92
N SER A 85 -10.04 2.79 -17.48
CA SER A 85 -10.20 3.18 -18.88
C SER A 85 -9.63 4.56 -19.16
N GLU A 86 -9.89 5.52 -18.27
CA GLU A 86 -9.35 6.88 -18.40
C GLU A 86 -7.84 6.91 -18.21
N THR A 87 -7.32 6.17 -17.22
CA THR A 87 -5.87 6.00 -17.03
C THR A 87 -5.22 5.45 -18.29
N ALA A 88 -5.77 4.38 -18.87
CA ALA A 88 -5.23 3.76 -20.07
C ALA A 88 -5.23 4.74 -21.26
N SER A 89 -6.33 5.49 -21.44
CA SER A 89 -6.46 6.52 -22.46
C SER A 89 -5.43 7.64 -22.28
N ARG A 90 -5.30 8.20 -21.07
CA ARG A 90 -4.33 9.27 -20.77
C ARG A 90 -2.88 8.81 -20.87
N TYR A 91 -2.63 7.52 -20.60
CA TYR A 91 -1.31 6.90 -20.74
C TYR A 91 -0.97 6.52 -22.19
N GLY A 92 -1.94 6.54 -23.11
CA GLY A 92 -1.75 6.20 -24.52
C GLY A 92 -1.64 4.68 -24.79
N ILE A 93 -2.27 3.84 -23.97
CA ILE A 93 -2.25 2.37 -24.11
C ILE A 93 -3.65 1.77 -23.97
N SER A 94 -3.82 0.52 -24.41
CA SER A 94 -5.05 -0.23 -24.14
C SER A 94 -5.19 -0.60 -22.65
N VAL A 95 -6.43 -0.81 -22.19
CA VAL A 95 -6.73 -1.29 -20.82
C VAL A 95 -5.98 -2.59 -20.51
N ARG A 96 -5.96 -3.54 -21.46
CA ARG A 96 -5.24 -4.82 -21.29
C ARG A 96 -3.73 -4.63 -21.12
N GLN A 97 -3.14 -3.66 -21.82
CA GLN A 97 -1.72 -3.32 -21.63
C GLN A 97 -1.48 -2.68 -20.27
N LEU A 98 -2.36 -1.77 -19.83
CA LEU A 98 -2.29 -1.15 -18.51
C LEU A 98 -2.35 -2.23 -17.42
N GLU A 99 -3.34 -3.11 -17.45
CA GLU A 99 -3.50 -4.19 -16.47
C GLU A 99 -2.27 -5.10 -16.40
N ARG A 100 -1.72 -5.49 -17.56
CA ARG A 100 -0.53 -6.33 -17.62
C ARG A 100 0.72 -5.64 -17.07
N ARG A 101 0.93 -4.37 -17.41
CA ARG A 101 2.08 -3.58 -16.92
C ARG A 101 1.94 -3.32 -15.42
N PHE A 102 0.73 -2.99 -14.96
CA PHE A 102 0.44 -2.78 -13.55
C PHE A 102 0.66 -4.07 -12.74
N ALA A 103 0.10 -5.20 -13.18
CA ALA A 103 0.33 -6.49 -12.51
C ALA A 103 1.81 -6.90 -12.51
N ARG A 104 2.57 -6.55 -13.54
CA ARG A 104 4.02 -6.79 -13.59
C ARG A 104 4.78 -5.97 -12.55
N ASN A 105 4.36 -4.73 -12.28
CA ASN A 105 5.06 -3.80 -11.39
C ASN A 105 4.56 -3.88 -9.94
N PHE A 106 3.28 -4.16 -9.72
CA PHE A 106 2.64 -4.13 -8.40
C PHE A 106 2.18 -5.50 -7.90
N GLY A 107 2.26 -6.56 -8.73
CA GLY A 107 1.73 -7.89 -8.40
C GLY A 107 0.19 -7.99 -8.41
N LEU A 108 -0.51 -6.87 -8.63
CA LEU A 108 -1.96 -6.74 -8.50
C LEU A 108 -2.57 -6.11 -9.76
N SER A 109 -3.87 -6.33 -9.98
CA SER A 109 -4.58 -5.57 -11.00
C SER A 109 -4.76 -4.10 -10.57
N PRO A 110 -4.89 -3.14 -11.50
CA PRO A 110 -5.22 -1.75 -11.19
C PRO A 110 -6.47 -1.62 -10.32
N LYS A 111 -7.49 -2.45 -10.60
CA LYS A 111 -8.75 -2.48 -9.84
C LYS A 111 -8.54 -2.87 -8.39
N GLU A 112 -7.74 -3.91 -8.17
CA GLU A 112 -7.42 -4.41 -6.84
C GLU A 112 -6.58 -3.41 -6.05
N TRP A 113 -5.63 -2.77 -6.72
CA TRP A 113 -4.81 -1.73 -6.13
C TRP A 113 -5.64 -0.50 -5.72
N LEU A 114 -6.55 -0.02 -6.59
CA LEU A 114 -7.49 1.04 -6.24
C LEU A 114 -8.38 0.65 -5.05
N ARG A 115 -8.82 -0.62 -4.99
CA ARG A 115 -9.58 -1.14 -3.84
C ARG A 115 -8.80 -0.99 -2.54
N ILE A 116 -7.53 -1.42 -2.54
CA ILE A 116 -6.63 -1.28 -1.39
C ILE A 116 -6.43 0.19 -1.02
N LYS A 117 -6.20 1.07 -2.00
CA LYS A 117 -5.98 2.50 -1.75
C LYS A 117 -7.21 3.19 -1.16
N ARG A 118 -8.42 2.85 -1.64
CA ARG A 118 -9.68 3.33 -1.04
C ARG A 118 -9.85 2.81 0.40
N PHE A 119 -9.52 1.54 0.63
CA PHE A 119 -9.52 0.97 1.98
C PHE A 119 -8.53 1.68 2.92
N GLU A 120 -7.27 1.85 2.52
CA GLU A 120 -6.24 2.60 3.27
C GLU A 120 -6.70 4.03 3.60
N GLY A 121 -7.19 4.76 2.59
CA GLY A 121 -7.69 6.13 2.77
C GLY A 121 -8.87 6.19 3.74
N SER A 122 -9.77 5.21 3.69
CA SER A 122 -10.90 5.13 4.63
C SER A 122 -10.47 4.81 6.06
N LEU A 123 -9.44 3.98 6.27
CA LEU A 123 -8.93 3.68 7.62
C LEU A 123 -8.37 4.95 8.30
N ILE A 124 -7.61 5.75 7.56
CA ILE A 124 -7.08 7.04 8.05
C ILE A 124 -8.22 7.98 8.44
N LYS A 125 -9.31 7.99 7.66
CA LYS A 125 -10.47 8.86 7.95
C LYS A 125 -11.31 8.32 9.11
N LEU A 126 -11.46 7.01 9.24
CA LEU A 126 -12.18 6.38 10.36
C LEU A 126 -11.53 6.63 11.72
N SER A 127 -10.20 6.79 11.77
CA SER A 127 -9.50 7.11 13.02
C SER A 127 -9.78 8.53 13.53
N HIS A 128 -10.44 9.38 12.73
CA HIS A 128 -10.92 10.68 13.17
C HIS A 128 -12.34 10.54 13.72
N ASP A 129 -12.53 10.88 15.00
CA ASP A 129 -13.73 10.47 15.75
C ASP A 129 -15.05 11.07 15.23
N ILE A 130 -14.96 12.21 14.54
CA ILE A 130 -16.10 13.03 14.07
C ILE A 130 -16.60 12.69 12.66
N ALA A 131 -15.99 11.76 11.93
CA ALA A 131 -16.40 11.47 10.55
C ALA A 131 -17.62 10.53 10.47
N SER A 132 -18.66 10.93 9.71
CA SER A 132 -19.77 10.04 9.35
C SER A 132 -19.31 8.98 8.34
N LEU A 133 -19.83 7.75 8.41
CA LEU A 133 -19.42 6.67 7.49
C LEU A 133 -19.72 6.98 6.02
N ALA A 134 -20.76 7.78 5.75
CA ALA A 134 -21.08 8.24 4.40
C ALA A 134 -20.02 9.23 3.87
N ASN A 135 -19.57 10.18 4.70
CA ASN A 135 -18.51 11.12 4.33
C ASN A 135 -17.18 10.39 4.14
N VAL A 136 -16.84 9.46 5.04
CA VAL A 136 -15.65 8.61 4.90
C VAL A 136 -15.68 7.86 3.57
N ALA A 137 -16.83 7.27 3.21
CA ALA A 137 -16.97 6.55 1.95
C ALA A 137 -16.72 7.48 0.75
N ALA A 138 -17.37 8.64 0.71
CA ALA A 138 -17.21 9.60 -0.38
C ALA A 138 -15.78 10.11 -0.51
N GLU A 139 -15.17 10.55 0.59
CA GLU A 139 -13.81 11.10 0.58
C GLU A 139 -12.74 10.03 0.31
N ALA A 140 -13.02 8.75 0.62
CA ALA A 140 -12.13 7.65 0.31
C ALA A 140 -12.37 7.06 -1.09
N GLY A 141 -13.23 7.66 -1.93
CA GLY A 141 -13.46 7.24 -3.32
C GLY A 141 -14.41 6.04 -3.47
N TYR A 142 -15.24 5.74 -2.47
CA TYR A 142 -16.34 4.79 -2.64
C TYR A 142 -17.57 5.48 -3.21
N ALA A 143 -18.30 4.75 -4.05
CA ALA A 143 -19.58 5.22 -4.60
C ALA A 143 -20.62 5.55 -3.51
N ASP A 144 -20.62 4.78 -2.42
CA ASP A 144 -21.50 4.95 -1.26
C ASP A 144 -20.99 4.15 -0.06
N GLN A 145 -21.63 4.32 1.10
CA GLN A 145 -21.32 3.59 2.33
C GLN A 145 -21.52 2.06 2.20
N SER A 146 -22.48 1.61 1.38
CA SER A 146 -22.78 0.18 1.19
C SER A 146 -21.69 -0.52 0.37
N HIS A 147 -21.12 0.16 -0.61
CA HIS A 147 -19.92 -0.25 -1.33
C HIS A 147 -18.74 -0.35 -0.37
N MET A 148 -18.48 0.67 0.43
CA MET A 148 -17.42 0.62 1.46
C MET A 148 -17.62 -0.55 2.42
N THR A 149 -18.85 -0.77 2.89
CA THR A 149 -19.15 -1.85 3.83
C THR A 149 -18.90 -3.24 3.25
N ARG A 150 -19.27 -3.47 1.98
CA ARG A 150 -18.97 -4.73 1.27
C ARG A 150 -17.47 -4.96 1.14
N ASP A 151 -16.72 -3.89 0.89
CA ASP A 151 -15.27 -3.97 0.70
C ASP A 151 -14.54 -4.27 2.02
N TYR A 152 -14.92 -3.60 3.11
CA TYR A 152 -14.41 -3.88 4.45
C TYR A 152 -14.63 -5.33 4.87
N ARG A 153 -15.84 -5.87 4.64
CA ARG A 153 -16.15 -7.27 4.94
C ARG A 153 -15.29 -8.22 4.13
N ARG A 154 -15.06 -7.91 2.85
CA ARG A 154 -14.18 -8.72 1.99
C ARG A 154 -12.73 -8.68 2.46
N ALA A 155 -12.23 -7.50 2.85
CA ALA A 155 -10.84 -7.30 3.21
C ALA A 155 -10.50 -7.81 4.62
N THR A 156 -11.43 -7.67 5.57
CA THR A 156 -11.15 -7.84 7.01
C THR A 156 -12.10 -8.78 7.73
N GLY A 157 -13.24 -9.15 7.13
CA GLY A 157 -14.34 -9.82 7.82
C GLY A 157 -15.23 -8.88 8.66
N PHE A 158 -14.83 -7.63 8.86
CA PHE A 158 -15.54 -6.65 9.69
C PHE A 158 -16.23 -5.57 8.85
N THR A 159 -17.21 -4.88 9.45
CA THR A 159 -17.79 -3.65 8.91
C THR A 159 -16.93 -2.43 9.29
N PRO A 160 -17.04 -1.29 8.56
CA PRO A 160 -16.32 -0.06 8.91
C PRO A 160 -16.55 0.38 10.37
N ARG A 161 -17.78 0.22 10.87
CA ARG A 161 -18.13 0.52 12.26
C ARG A 161 -17.41 -0.39 13.26
N GLN A 162 -17.43 -1.70 13.01
CA GLN A 162 -16.71 -2.67 13.86
C GLN A 162 -15.20 -2.42 13.83
N THR A 163 -14.64 -2.04 12.68
CA THR A 163 -13.23 -1.63 12.58
C THR A 163 -12.95 -0.40 13.43
N LYS A 164 -13.78 0.66 13.33
CA LYS A 164 -13.62 1.88 14.16
C LYS A 164 -13.71 1.56 15.66
N GLU A 165 -14.70 0.79 16.07
CA GLU A 165 -14.88 0.38 17.46
C GLU A 165 -13.71 -0.49 17.97
N GLY A 166 -13.16 -1.36 17.10
CA GLY A 166 -12.01 -2.20 17.40
C GLY A 166 -10.68 -1.44 17.47
N MET A 167 -10.51 -0.39 16.65
CA MET A 167 -9.33 0.49 16.70
C MET A 167 -9.22 1.25 18.03
N ASN A 168 -10.37 1.62 18.61
CA ASN A 168 -10.46 2.31 19.90
C ASN A 168 -10.23 1.37 21.10
N LYS A 169 -10.16 0.06 20.87
CA LYS A 169 -9.91 -0.96 21.90
C LYS A 169 -8.52 -1.56 21.69
N GLU A 170 -7.84 -2.01 22.75
CA GLU A 170 -6.57 -2.76 22.63
C GLU A 170 -6.80 -4.23 22.22
N THR A 171 -7.75 -4.46 21.32
CA THR A 171 -8.13 -5.81 20.91
C THR A 171 -7.09 -6.39 19.94
N PRO A 172 -6.58 -7.62 20.18
CA PRO A 172 -5.67 -8.30 19.26
C PRO A 172 -6.23 -8.37 17.83
N GLY A 173 -5.38 -8.15 16.83
CA GLY A 173 -5.75 -8.10 15.40
C GLY A 173 -6.10 -6.71 14.87
N TYR A 174 -6.62 -5.79 15.68
CA TYR A 174 -6.90 -4.42 15.23
C TYR A 174 -5.67 -3.51 15.21
N TRP A 175 -4.56 -3.94 15.85
CA TRP A 175 -3.28 -3.24 15.77
C TRP A 175 -2.79 -3.07 14.33
N ALA A 176 -3.09 -4.03 13.45
CA ALA A 176 -2.69 -4.00 12.04
C ALA A 176 -3.40 -2.89 11.25
N PHE A 177 -4.54 -2.41 11.75
CA PHE A 177 -5.31 -1.35 11.11
C PHE A 177 -5.08 0.01 11.74
N LYS A 178 -4.38 0.11 12.88
CA LYS A 178 -4.04 1.42 13.46
C LYS A 178 -3.12 2.13 12.48
N PRO A 179 -3.53 3.27 11.88
CA PRO A 179 -2.64 4.00 11.00
C PRO A 179 -1.39 4.36 11.81
N ALA A 180 -0.22 4.12 11.21
CA ALA A 180 1.03 4.55 11.84
C ALA A 180 0.89 6.04 12.17
N LYS A 181 1.20 6.44 13.41
CA LYS A 181 1.30 7.86 13.75
C LYS A 181 2.33 8.46 12.79
N VAL A 182 1.86 9.19 11.79
CA VAL A 182 2.71 10.08 11.01
C VAL A 182 3.07 11.20 11.98
N MET A 183 4.25 11.11 12.59
CA MET A 183 4.79 12.23 13.34
C MET A 183 5.09 13.31 12.31
N ALA A 184 4.33 14.41 12.39
CA ALA A 184 4.59 15.63 11.62
C ALA A 184 5.88 16.28 12.10
#